data_AF-A0A507FAG5-F1
#
_entry.id   AF-A0A507FAG5-F1
#
_cell.length_a   1.000
_cell.length_b   1.000
_cell.length_c   1.000
_cell.angle_alpha   90.00
_cell.angle_beta   90.00
_cell.angle_gamma   90.00
#
_symmetry.space_group_name_H-M   'P 1'
#
loop_
_entity.id
_entity.type
_entity.pdbx_description
1 polymer ?
#
loop_
_entity_poly.entity_id
_entity_poly.type
_entity_poly.pdbx_seq_one_letter_code
_entity_poly.pdbx_strand_id
1 'polypeptide(L)'
;MSSSELTGLPLAALVFGLCIDSSFKGLITSVPRFISALRRREPVFLMGTLVFFNAFALANFFLFLPTYSPTESNCIVGNYFGAVTYHAFMIIFDMFILNKSYITARHNKIFLVLAVLSIANRVGWSVADVFLLQISWDEEGGFCNYQGSALTGFYYNLADTICDAFATGASMVVLCMNGLPFHNGLDLFTKIAIENVVRSLLALVINVVVMYLVYSHEYAVNGLILAWGFQDYIYAGKETVVAAQTGRQSMGVMSGRS
;
A
#
# COMPACT_ATOMS: atom_id res chain seq x y z
N MET A 1 -14.35 -3.59 30.01
CA MET A 1 -14.45 -3.79 28.54
C MET A 1 -15.79 -3.26 28.09
N SER A 2 -15.78 -2.19 27.30
CA SER A 2 -17.02 -1.67 26.70
C SER A 2 -17.45 -2.57 25.55
N SER A 3 -18.74 -2.56 25.20
CA SER A 3 -19.30 -3.37 24.11
C SER A 3 -18.67 -3.10 22.73
N SER A 4 -17.96 -1.98 22.55
CA SER A 4 -17.22 -1.64 21.32
C SER A 4 -15.84 -2.31 21.23
N GLU A 5 -15.26 -2.79 22.33
CA GLU A 5 -14.02 -3.57 22.32
C GLU A 5 -14.26 -5.03 21.91
N LEU A 6 -15.45 -5.57 22.18
CA LEU A 6 -15.80 -6.96 21.95
C LEU A 6 -16.01 -7.30 20.45
N THR A 7 -16.34 -6.32 19.62
CA THR A 7 -16.58 -6.50 18.17
C THR A 7 -15.44 -5.99 17.28
N GLY A 8 -14.61 -5.08 17.77
CA GLY A 8 -13.53 -4.47 16.98
C GLY A 8 -12.39 -5.44 16.63
N LEU A 9 -11.93 -6.22 17.62
CA LEU A 9 -10.81 -7.15 17.42
C LEU A 9 -11.14 -8.30 16.44
N PRO A 10 -12.29 -9.01 16.55
CA PRO A 10 -12.63 -10.04 15.57
C PRO A 10 -12.71 -9.51 14.14
N LEU A 11 -13.26 -8.30 13.96
CA LEU A 11 -13.35 -7.68 12.64
C LEU A 11 -11.98 -7.29 12.10
N ALA A 12 -11.11 -6.71 12.94
CA ALA A 12 -9.74 -6.39 12.55
C ALA A 12 -8.97 -7.67 12.15
N ALA A 13 -9.06 -8.73 12.96
CA ALA A 13 -8.44 -10.02 12.67
C ALA A 13 -8.95 -10.63 11.35
N LEU A 14 -10.24 -10.50 11.05
CA LEU A 14 -10.81 -10.93 9.76
C LEU A 14 -10.19 -10.15 8.59
N VAL A 15 -10.15 -8.81 8.69
CA VAL A 15 -9.61 -7.95 7.64
C VAL A 15 -8.12 -8.23 7.40
N PHE A 16 -7.31 -8.30 8.45
CA PHE A 16 -5.89 -8.65 8.32
C PHE A 16 -5.69 -10.09 7.82
N GLY A 17 -6.56 -11.03 8.20
CA GLY A 17 -6.56 -12.39 7.63
C GLY A 17 -6.78 -12.41 6.12
N LEU A 18 -7.69 -11.57 5.61
CA LEU A 18 -7.90 -11.39 4.16
C LEU A 18 -6.68 -10.74 3.49
N CYS A 19 -6.04 -9.78 4.15
CA CYS A 19 -4.81 -9.16 3.65
C CYS A 19 -3.66 -10.18 3.56
N ILE A 20 -3.54 -11.08 4.55
CA ILE A 20 -2.56 -12.19 4.56
C ILE A 20 -2.84 -13.14 3.40
N ASP A 21 -4.08 -13.61 3.24
CA ASP A 21 -4.45 -14.51 2.14
C ASP A 21 -4.17 -13.88 0.77
N SER A 22 -4.52 -12.61 0.59
CA SER A 22 -4.23 -11.87 -0.64
C SER A 22 -2.73 -11.75 -0.88
N SER A 23 -1.95 -11.40 0.14
CA SER A 23 -0.50 -11.23 0.02
C SER A 23 0.22 -12.55 -0.28
N PHE A 24 -0.23 -13.66 0.31
CA PHE A 24 0.27 -15.00 0.00
C PHE A 24 -0.02 -15.39 -1.45
N LYS A 25 -1.25 -15.19 -1.93
CA LYS A 25 -1.60 -15.42 -3.35
C LYS A 25 -0.76 -14.53 -4.28
N GLY A 26 -0.53 -13.28 -3.88
CA GLY A 26 0.38 -12.36 -4.55
C GLY A 26 1.80 -12.91 -4.66
N LEU A 27 2.39 -13.40 -3.57
CA LEU A 27 3.73 -14.00 -3.57
C LEU A 27 3.81 -15.28 -4.42
N ILE A 28 2.87 -16.20 -4.24
CA ILE A 28 2.84 -17.48 -4.97
C ILE A 28 2.78 -17.24 -6.48
N THR A 29 2.04 -16.22 -6.93
CA THR A 29 1.92 -15.88 -8.34
C THR A 29 3.08 -15.05 -8.88
N SER A 30 3.66 -14.17 -8.07
CA SER A 30 4.69 -13.21 -8.51
C SER A 30 6.11 -13.76 -8.45
N VAL A 31 6.47 -14.56 -7.43
CA VAL A 31 7.83 -15.07 -7.24
C VAL A 31 8.31 -15.95 -8.39
N PRO A 32 7.54 -16.98 -8.86
CA PRO A 32 7.99 -17.80 -9.98
C PRO A 32 8.21 -16.97 -11.25
N ARG A 33 7.39 -15.92 -11.43
CA ARG A 33 7.48 -15.02 -12.59
C ARG A 33 8.70 -14.12 -12.49
N PHE A 34 8.96 -13.56 -11.32
CA PHE A 34 10.18 -12.80 -11.05
C PHE A 34 11.44 -13.64 -11.34
N ILE A 35 11.48 -14.89 -10.86
CA ILE A 35 12.58 -15.83 -11.13
C ILE A 35 12.71 -16.10 -12.64
N SER A 36 11.58 -16.32 -13.34
CA SER A 36 11.60 -16.54 -14.79
C SER A 36 12.11 -15.33 -15.57
N ALA A 37 11.70 -14.11 -15.17
CA ALA A 37 12.13 -12.86 -15.78
C ALA A 37 13.62 -12.59 -15.54
N LEU A 38 14.12 -12.87 -14.32
CA LEU A 38 15.56 -12.84 -14.02
C LEU A 38 16.34 -13.79 -14.94
N ARG A 39 15.84 -15.01 -15.12
CA ARG A 39 16.48 -16.02 -15.99
C ARG A 39 16.52 -15.58 -17.46
N ARG A 40 15.49 -14.87 -17.91
CA ARG A 40 15.36 -14.33 -19.28
C ARG A 40 16.01 -12.96 -19.48
N ARG A 41 16.57 -12.35 -18.41
CA ARG A 41 17.10 -10.97 -18.40
C ARG A 41 16.08 -9.92 -18.86
N GLU A 42 14.81 -10.14 -18.54
CA GLU A 42 13.73 -9.19 -18.77
C GLU A 42 13.76 -8.08 -17.70
N PRO A 43 13.16 -6.90 -17.96
CA PRO A 43 13.08 -5.84 -16.95
C PRO A 43 12.26 -6.30 -15.74
N VAL A 44 12.94 -6.54 -14.62
CA VAL A 44 12.34 -7.12 -13.41
C VAL A 44 11.78 -6.11 -12.42
N PHE A 45 11.91 -4.81 -12.67
CA PHE A 45 11.59 -3.77 -11.68
C PHE A 45 10.15 -3.88 -11.15
N LEU A 46 9.15 -3.93 -12.04
CA LEU A 46 7.74 -4.02 -11.66
C LEU A 46 7.41 -5.31 -10.88
N MET A 47 7.98 -6.44 -11.32
CA MET A 47 7.76 -7.73 -10.67
C MET A 47 8.49 -7.81 -9.33
N GLY A 48 9.67 -7.20 -9.24
CA GLY A 48 10.42 -7.05 -8.00
C GLY A 48 9.63 -6.23 -6.99
N THR A 49 9.14 -5.05 -7.37
CA THR A 49 8.31 -4.21 -6.49
C THR A 49 7.06 -4.96 -6.00
N LEU A 50 6.43 -5.77 -6.85
CA LEU A 50 5.28 -6.58 -6.45
C LEU A 50 5.66 -7.67 -5.43
N VAL A 51 6.79 -8.38 -5.63
CA VAL A 51 7.28 -9.39 -4.68
C VAL A 51 7.62 -8.75 -3.34
N PHE A 52 8.37 -7.64 -3.35
CA PHE A 52 8.74 -6.94 -2.12
C PHE A 52 7.52 -6.35 -1.41
N PHE A 53 6.57 -5.76 -2.14
CA PHE A 53 5.31 -5.27 -1.58
C PHE A 53 4.60 -6.38 -0.79
N ASN A 54 4.35 -7.52 -1.41
CA ASN A 54 3.64 -8.62 -0.73
C ASN A 54 4.47 -9.19 0.43
N ALA A 55 5.79 -9.24 0.34
CA ALA A 55 6.65 -9.74 1.42
C ALA A 55 6.63 -8.82 2.65
N PHE A 56 6.77 -7.51 2.46
CA PHE A 56 6.71 -6.54 3.56
C PHE A 56 5.29 -6.39 4.13
N ALA A 57 4.26 -6.44 3.28
CA ALA A 57 2.87 -6.45 3.72
C ALA A 57 2.58 -7.68 4.61
N LEU A 58 3.04 -8.87 4.18
CA LEU A 58 2.92 -10.09 4.96
C LEU A 58 3.64 -9.97 6.32
N ALA A 59 4.86 -9.44 6.34
CA ALA A 59 5.60 -9.19 7.57
C ALA A 59 4.82 -8.27 8.52
N ASN A 60 4.29 -7.16 8.01
CA ASN A 60 3.46 -6.24 8.80
C ASN A 60 2.19 -6.93 9.35
N PHE A 61 1.45 -7.65 8.52
CA PHE A 61 0.20 -8.29 8.95
C PHE A 61 0.42 -9.41 9.97
N PHE A 62 1.53 -10.14 9.89
CA PHE A 62 1.89 -11.12 10.92
C PHE A 62 2.24 -10.48 12.26
N LEU A 63 2.73 -9.25 12.27
CA LEU A 63 3.04 -8.51 13.48
C LEU A 63 1.80 -7.92 14.16
N PHE A 64 0.67 -7.84 13.45
CA PHE A 64 -0.57 -7.25 13.97
C PHE A 64 -1.00 -7.83 15.33
N LEU A 65 -1.11 -9.16 15.44
CA LEU A 65 -1.54 -9.82 16.68
C LEU A 65 -0.52 -9.63 17.83
N PRO A 66 0.80 -9.85 17.61
CA PRO A 66 1.82 -9.49 18.59
C PRO A 66 1.79 -8.03 19.05
N THR A 67 1.54 -7.07 18.16
CA THR A 67 1.46 -5.65 18.51
C THR A 67 0.14 -5.27 19.18
N TYR A 68 -0.95 -6.00 18.91
CA TYR A 68 -2.25 -5.77 19.56
C TYR A 68 -2.26 -6.30 21.00
N SER A 69 -1.55 -7.39 21.27
CA SER A 69 -1.37 -7.95 22.62
C SER A 69 0.12 -8.05 22.97
N PRO A 70 0.81 -6.91 23.13
CA PRO A 70 2.24 -6.89 23.35
C PRO A 70 2.61 -7.44 24.72
N THR A 71 3.73 -8.16 24.78
CA THR A 71 4.44 -8.57 25.99
C THR A 71 5.64 -7.63 26.18
N GLU A 72 6.17 -7.59 27.41
CA GLU A 72 7.39 -6.83 27.71
C GLU A 72 8.53 -7.11 26.71
N SER A 73 8.73 -8.38 26.36
CA SER A 73 9.77 -8.83 25.44
C SER A 73 9.59 -8.40 23.99
N ASN A 74 8.36 -8.10 23.55
CA ASN A 74 8.06 -7.79 22.15
C ASN A 74 7.55 -6.35 21.95
N CYS A 75 7.24 -5.62 23.02
CA CYS A 75 6.65 -4.29 22.96
C CYS A 75 7.51 -3.34 22.10
N ILE A 76 8.78 -3.16 22.44
CA ILE A 76 9.65 -2.22 21.74
C ILE A 76 9.96 -2.75 20.34
N VAL A 77 10.56 -3.94 20.25
CA VAL A 77 11.06 -4.50 18.98
C VAL A 77 9.92 -4.76 17.99
N GLY A 78 8.80 -5.30 18.47
CA GLY A 78 7.64 -5.62 17.64
C GLY A 78 6.98 -4.39 17.06
N ASN A 79 6.78 -3.33 17.84
CA ASN A 79 6.18 -2.09 17.33
C ASN A 79 7.12 -1.33 16.39
N TYR A 80 8.43 -1.26 16.67
CA TYR A 80 9.39 -0.68 15.72
C TYR A 80 9.44 -1.45 14.41
N PHE A 81 9.51 -2.78 14.48
CA PHE A 81 9.52 -3.61 13.28
C PHE A 81 8.21 -3.53 12.50
N GLY A 82 7.07 -3.44 13.20
CA GLY A 82 5.76 -3.17 12.62
C GLY A 82 5.74 -1.84 11.86
N ALA A 83 6.16 -0.74 12.51
CA ALA A 83 6.23 0.57 11.87
C ALA A 83 7.13 0.56 10.62
N VAL A 84 8.34 0.00 10.71
CA VAL A 84 9.28 -0.08 9.58
C VAL A 84 8.70 -0.89 8.44
N THR A 85 8.12 -2.06 8.72
CA THR A 85 7.53 -2.91 7.68
C THR A 85 6.30 -2.24 7.05
N TYR A 86 5.48 -1.56 7.85
CA TYR A 86 4.36 -0.75 7.38
C TYR A 86 4.79 0.32 6.38
N HIS A 87 5.71 1.20 6.79
CA HIS A 87 6.20 2.24 5.89
C HIS A 87 6.89 1.67 4.66
N ALA A 88 7.63 0.57 4.79
CA ALA A 88 8.32 -0.05 3.67
C ALA A 88 7.33 -0.55 2.60
N PHE A 89 6.27 -1.28 2.97
CA PHE A 89 5.34 -1.77 1.95
C PHE A 89 4.54 -0.63 1.32
N MET A 90 4.19 0.40 2.08
CA MET A 90 3.48 1.58 1.56
C MET A 90 4.33 2.37 0.56
N ILE A 91 5.62 2.58 0.86
CA ILE A 91 6.56 3.20 -0.09
C ILE A 91 6.69 2.36 -1.36
N ILE A 92 6.83 1.04 -1.24
CA ILE A 92 6.96 0.14 -2.40
C ILE A 92 5.69 0.18 -3.25
N PHE A 93 4.52 0.27 -2.61
CA PHE A 93 3.25 0.43 -3.28
C PHE A 93 3.19 1.72 -4.11
N ASP A 94 3.57 2.86 -3.52
CA ASP A 94 3.65 4.14 -4.23
C ASP A 94 4.59 4.04 -5.45
N MET A 95 5.76 3.41 -5.28
CA MET A 95 6.70 3.20 -6.40
C MET A 95 6.07 2.37 -7.52
N PHE A 96 5.35 1.32 -7.17
CA PHE A 96 4.70 0.44 -8.13
C PHE A 96 3.60 1.19 -8.91
N ILE A 97 2.76 1.96 -8.23
CA ILE A 97 1.69 2.73 -8.85
C ILE A 97 2.23 3.88 -9.72
N LEU A 98 3.19 4.65 -9.23
CA LEU A 98 3.82 5.71 -10.01
C LEU A 98 4.55 5.15 -11.24
N ASN A 99 5.17 3.99 -11.14
CA ASN A 99 5.79 3.34 -12.30
C ASN A 99 4.76 2.91 -13.35
N LYS A 100 3.60 2.36 -12.94
CA LYS A 100 2.49 2.09 -13.87
C LYS A 100 2.04 3.37 -14.56
N SER A 101 1.82 4.44 -13.79
CA SER A 101 1.42 5.73 -14.35
C SER A 101 2.48 6.36 -15.26
N TYR A 102 3.77 6.13 -15.00
CA TYR A 102 4.86 6.57 -15.88
C TYR A 102 4.85 5.87 -17.25
N ILE A 103 4.59 4.56 -17.25
CA ILE A 103 4.41 3.78 -18.49
C ILE A 103 3.18 4.30 -19.24
N THR A 104 2.07 4.54 -18.54
CA THR A 104 0.83 5.10 -19.11
C THR A 104 1.06 6.50 -19.68
N ALA A 105 1.84 7.34 -19.00
CA ALA A 105 2.24 8.68 -19.45
C ALA A 105 3.31 8.68 -20.57
N ARG A 106 3.51 7.54 -21.25
CA ARG A 106 4.44 7.38 -22.39
C ARG A 106 5.87 7.84 -22.09
N HIS A 107 6.37 7.54 -20.90
CA HIS A 107 7.73 7.87 -20.47
C HIS A 107 8.06 9.38 -20.46
N ASN A 108 7.09 10.22 -20.10
CA ASN A 108 7.33 11.65 -19.94
C ASN A 108 8.36 11.93 -18.81
N LYS A 109 9.49 12.55 -19.15
CA LYS A 109 10.57 12.88 -18.20
C LYS A 109 10.12 13.78 -17.06
N ILE A 110 9.20 14.71 -17.31
CA ILE A 110 8.65 15.59 -16.27
C ILE A 110 7.89 14.78 -15.24
N PHE A 111 7.06 13.82 -15.70
CA PHE A 111 6.35 12.91 -14.80
C PHE A 111 7.32 12.08 -13.96
N LEU A 112 8.40 11.58 -14.56
CA LEU A 112 9.42 10.83 -13.83
C LEU A 112 10.04 11.67 -12.71
N VAL A 113 10.41 12.93 -12.98
CA VAL A 113 10.97 13.83 -11.95
C VAL A 113 9.97 14.05 -10.82
N LEU A 114 8.70 14.34 -11.13
CA LEU A 114 7.66 14.54 -10.11
C LEU A 114 7.39 13.26 -9.29
N ALA A 115 7.39 12.09 -9.94
CA ALA A 115 7.23 10.81 -9.27
C ALA A 115 8.39 10.53 -8.30
N VAL A 116 9.64 10.76 -8.74
CA VAL A 116 10.82 10.59 -7.88
C VAL A 116 10.80 11.55 -6.70
N LEU A 117 10.43 12.81 -6.91
CA LEU A 117 10.30 13.79 -5.82
C LEU A 117 9.19 13.40 -4.82
N SER A 118 8.07 12.86 -5.31
CA SER A 118 6.96 12.41 -4.46
C SER A 118 7.38 11.22 -3.58
N ILE A 119 8.10 10.25 -4.16
CA ILE A 119 8.67 9.13 -3.39
C ILE A 119 9.72 9.62 -2.39
N ALA A 120 10.60 10.56 -2.76
CA ALA A 120 11.59 11.10 -1.84
C ALA A 120 10.93 11.81 -0.65
N ASN A 121 9.87 12.58 -0.91
CA ASN A 121 9.06 13.21 0.13
C ASN A 121 8.40 12.14 1.04
N ARG A 122 7.83 11.09 0.46
CA ARG A 122 7.24 9.95 1.20
C ARG A 122 8.26 9.29 2.12
N VAL A 123 9.44 8.95 1.60
CA VAL A 123 10.54 8.34 2.36
C VAL A 123 10.99 9.26 3.50
N GLY A 124 11.13 10.56 3.24
CA GLY A 124 11.52 11.54 4.26
C GLY A 124 10.56 11.55 5.44
N TRP A 125 9.25 11.58 5.18
CA TRP A 125 8.25 11.55 6.24
C TRP A 125 8.15 10.19 6.94
N SER A 126 8.30 9.08 6.24
CA SER A 126 8.37 7.74 6.86
C SER A 126 9.54 7.64 7.84
N VAL A 127 10.71 8.14 7.43
CA VAL A 127 11.91 8.13 8.28
C VAL A 127 11.68 9.01 9.50
N ALA A 128 11.15 10.22 9.32
CA ALA A 128 10.82 11.11 10.44
C ALA A 128 9.81 10.50 11.40
N ASP A 129 8.79 9.79 10.89
CA ASP A 129 7.75 9.15 11.70
C ASP A 129 8.32 8.04 12.58
N VAL A 130 9.16 7.17 12.01
CA VAL A 130 9.87 6.11 12.77
C VAL A 130 10.86 6.69 13.78
N PHE A 131 11.56 7.77 13.44
CA PHE A 131 12.54 8.39 14.36
C PHE A 131 11.88 9.12 15.54
N LEU A 132 10.69 9.70 15.34
CA LEU A 132 9.94 10.39 16.39
C LEU A 132 8.97 9.48 17.14
N LEU A 133 8.93 8.20 16.78
CA LEU A 133 8.13 7.21 17.45
C LEU A 133 8.70 6.92 18.84
N GLN A 134 7.86 7.05 19.87
CA GLN A 134 8.23 6.72 21.25
C GLN A 134 7.47 5.47 21.68
N ILE A 135 8.21 4.42 22.03
CA ILE A 135 7.65 3.15 22.51
C ILE A 135 8.31 2.79 23.83
N SER A 136 7.50 2.51 24.85
CA SER A 136 7.98 2.09 26.16
C SER A 136 7.02 1.07 26.79
N TRP A 137 7.56 0.11 27.53
CA TRP A 137 6.74 -0.80 28.34
C TRP A 137 6.39 -0.13 29.68
N ASP A 138 5.13 -0.18 30.08
CA ASP A 138 4.68 0.22 31.41
C ASP A 138 4.60 -1.02 32.31
N GLU A 139 5.53 -1.14 33.25
CA GLU A 139 5.58 -2.25 34.21
C GLU A 139 4.40 -2.23 35.19
N GLU A 140 3.91 -1.05 35.57
CA GLU A 140 2.81 -0.90 36.53
C GLU A 140 1.47 -1.22 35.88
N GLY A 141 1.29 -0.76 34.63
CA GLY A 141 0.09 -0.98 33.85
C GLY A 141 0.02 -2.32 33.12
N GLY A 142 1.17 -2.95 32.87
CA GLY A 142 1.26 -4.17 32.06
C GLY A 142 0.87 -3.96 30.59
N PHE A 143 1.12 -2.77 30.04
CA PHE A 143 0.81 -2.44 28.64
C PHE A 143 1.96 -1.71 27.95
N CYS A 144 1.97 -1.78 26.61
CA CYS A 144 2.95 -1.10 25.78
C CYS A 144 2.43 0.31 25.43
N ASN A 145 3.15 1.34 25.88
CA ASN A 145 2.90 2.72 25.47
C ASN A 145 3.44 2.93 24.05
N TYR A 146 2.56 3.27 23.13
CA TYR A 146 2.88 3.66 21.76
C TYR A 146 2.49 5.12 21.56
N GLN A 147 3.46 6.00 21.34
CA GLN A 147 3.24 7.42 21.09
C GLN A 147 3.88 7.83 19.77
N GLY A 148 3.05 7.91 18.73
CA GLY A 148 3.44 8.46 17.43
C GLY A 148 3.32 9.99 17.40
N SER A 149 4.09 10.63 16.54
CA SER A 149 3.97 12.07 16.31
C SER A 149 2.82 12.36 15.34
N ALA A 150 1.78 13.05 15.83
CA ALA A 150 0.64 13.44 15.00
C ALA A 150 1.06 14.29 13.78
N LEU A 151 2.12 15.08 13.93
CA LEU A 151 2.66 15.93 12.87
C LEU A 151 3.25 15.10 11.73
N THR A 152 4.12 14.13 12.04
CA THR A 152 4.74 13.27 11.02
C THR A 152 3.70 12.33 10.41
N GLY A 153 2.77 11.81 11.20
CA GLY A 153 1.65 11.02 10.69
C GLY A 153 0.78 11.81 9.70
N PHE A 154 0.50 13.08 9.97
CA PHE A 154 -0.24 13.95 9.04
C PHE A 154 0.50 14.14 7.72
N TYR A 155 1.77 14.56 7.76
CA TYR A 155 2.55 14.79 6.54
C TYR A 155 2.86 13.50 5.77
N TYR A 156 3.01 12.38 6.47
CA TYR A 156 3.11 11.06 5.85
C TYR A 156 1.87 10.75 5.02
N ASN A 157 0.67 10.88 5.58
CA ASN A 157 -0.59 10.65 4.86
C ASN A 157 -0.84 11.67 3.73
N LEU A 158 -0.38 12.92 3.91
CA LEU A 158 -0.40 13.91 2.84
C LEU A 158 0.50 13.50 1.67
N ALA A 159 1.70 12.97 1.97
CA ALA A 159 2.62 12.48 0.95
C ALA A 159 2.02 11.29 0.15
N ASP A 160 1.33 10.37 0.81
CA ASP A 160 0.56 9.28 0.17
C ASP A 160 -0.45 9.84 -0.83
N THR A 161 -1.24 10.81 -0.36
CA THR A 161 -2.29 11.45 -1.15
C THR A 161 -1.72 12.16 -2.38
N ILE A 162 -0.54 12.76 -2.27
CA ILE A 162 0.17 13.39 -3.39
C ILE A 162 0.60 12.34 -4.43
N CYS A 163 1.18 11.21 -4.00
CA CYS A 163 1.55 10.10 -4.89
C CYS A 163 0.32 9.58 -5.65
N ASP A 164 -0.77 9.34 -4.93
CA ASP A 164 -2.04 8.87 -5.50
C ASP A 164 -2.66 9.88 -6.48
N ALA A 165 -2.63 11.18 -6.15
CA ALA A 165 -3.13 12.24 -7.00
C ALA A 165 -2.34 12.34 -8.31
N PHE A 166 -1.01 12.25 -8.26
CA PHE A 166 -0.18 12.25 -9.46
C PHE A 166 -0.44 11.01 -10.33
N ALA A 167 -0.52 9.84 -9.71
CA ALA A 167 -0.80 8.60 -10.42
C ALA A 167 -2.18 8.60 -11.10
N THR A 168 -3.19 9.14 -10.39
CA THR A 168 -4.56 9.32 -10.88
C THR A 168 -4.62 10.35 -12.01
N GLY A 169 -3.96 11.49 -11.85
CA GLY A 169 -3.89 12.54 -12.86
C GLY A 169 -3.31 12.03 -14.18
N ALA A 170 -2.20 11.28 -14.13
CA ALA A 170 -1.64 10.65 -15.33
C ALA A 170 -2.59 9.62 -15.97
N SER A 171 -3.28 8.83 -15.15
CA SER A 171 -4.28 7.86 -15.64
C SER A 171 -5.48 8.57 -16.31
N MET A 172 -5.95 9.68 -15.72
CA MET A 172 -7.02 10.52 -16.27
C MET A 172 -6.65 11.16 -17.60
N VAL A 173 -5.45 11.73 -17.72
CA VAL A 173 -4.97 12.32 -18.98
C VAL A 173 -5.03 11.30 -20.11
N VAL A 174 -4.60 10.06 -19.86
CA VAL A 174 -4.66 8.99 -20.88
C VAL A 174 -6.09 8.61 -21.23
N LEU A 175 -7.00 8.54 -20.26
CA LEU A 175 -8.42 8.29 -20.52
C LEU A 175 -9.06 9.42 -21.34
N CYS A 176 -8.70 10.68 -21.08
CA CYS A 176 -9.18 11.82 -21.85
C CYS A 176 -8.62 11.81 -23.29
N MET A 177 -7.35 11.44 -23.47
CA MET A 177 -6.70 11.41 -24.79
C MET A 177 -7.18 10.24 -25.67
N ASN A 178 -7.48 9.08 -25.09
CA ASN A 178 -7.91 7.89 -25.83
C ASN A 178 -9.44 7.82 -26.05
N GLY A 179 -10.20 8.78 -25.51
CA GLY A 179 -11.66 8.79 -25.55
C GLY A 179 -12.27 7.86 -24.48
N LEU A 180 -13.41 8.28 -23.92
CA LEU A 180 -14.15 7.48 -22.94
C LEU A 180 -14.65 6.17 -23.59
N PRO A 181 -14.57 5.02 -22.89
CA PRO A 181 -14.72 3.68 -23.47
C PRO A 181 -16.17 3.26 -23.75
N PHE A 182 -17.01 4.19 -24.17
CA PHE A 182 -18.42 3.90 -24.42
C PHE A 182 -18.69 3.19 -25.75
N HIS A 183 -17.69 3.06 -26.63
CA HIS A 183 -17.97 2.57 -28.00
C HIS A 183 -17.20 1.36 -28.50
N ASN A 184 -16.05 0.99 -27.94
CA ASN A 184 -15.32 -0.23 -28.31
C ASN A 184 -14.76 -0.87 -27.04
N GLY A 185 -14.68 -2.20 -26.99
CA GLY A 185 -14.24 -2.95 -25.79
C GLY A 185 -13.01 -2.33 -25.10
N LEU A 186 -13.00 -2.38 -23.77
CA LEU A 186 -12.00 -1.72 -22.92
C LEU A 186 -10.57 -2.11 -23.31
N ASP A 187 -9.84 -1.14 -23.89
CA ASP A 187 -8.40 -1.25 -24.09
C ASP A 187 -7.68 -1.43 -22.74
N LEU A 188 -6.56 -2.14 -22.74
CA LEU A 188 -5.79 -2.50 -21.54
C LEU A 188 -5.43 -1.26 -20.72
N PHE A 189 -4.97 -0.20 -21.40
CA PHE A 189 -4.58 1.05 -20.76
C PHE A 189 -5.77 1.73 -20.07
N THR A 190 -6.95 1.66 -20.68
CA THR A 190 -8.20 2.17 -20.11
C THR A 190 -8.60 1.37 -18.87
N LYS A 191 -8.47 0.04 -18.89
CA LYS A 191 -8.76 -0.80 -17.72
C LYS A 191 -7.82 -0.51 -16.55
N ILE A 192 -6.51 -0.42 -16.80
CA ILE A 192 -5.51 -0.06 -15.78
C ILE A 192 -5.79 1.33 -15.21
N ALA A 193 -6.15 2.29 -16.07
CA ALA A 193 -6.46 3.64 -15.64
C ALA A 193 -7.72 3.70 -14.75
N ILE A 194 -8.80 2.98 -15.10
CA ILE A 194 -10.01 2.89 -14.27
C ILE A 194 -9.71 2.22 -12.93
N GLU A 195 -8.96 1.11 -12.93
CA GLU A 195 -8.57 0.41 -11.70
C GLU A 195 -7.78 1.31 -10.76
N ASN A 196 -6.84 2.09 -11.29
CA ASN A 196 -6.07 3.08 -10.55
C ASN A 196 -6.96 4.17 -9.95
N VAL A 197 -7.86 4.75 -10.75
CA VAL A 197 -8.75 5.83 -10.31
C VAL A 197 -9.67 5.36 -9.19
N VAL A 198 -10.31 4.19 -9.35
CA VAL A 198 -11.18 3.64 -8.30
C VAL A 198 -10.40 3.35 -7.02
N ARG A 199 -9.15 2.88 -7.14
CA ARG A 199 -8.29 2.62 -5.97
C ARG A 199 -7.94 3.92 -5.24
N SER A 200 -7.45 4.93 -5.95
CA SER A 200 -7.06 6.20 -5.32
C SER A 200 -8.28 6.97 -4.77
N LEU A 201 -9.47 6.83 -5.35
CA LEU A 201 -10.70 7.36 -4.76
C LEU A 201 -11.04 6.68 -3.43
N LEU A 202 -10.94 5.35 -3.35
CA LEU A 202 -11.19 4.62 -2.11
C LEU A 202 -10.13 4.94 -1.05
N ALA A 203 -8.86 5.02 -1.45
CA ALA A 203 -7.75 5.42 -0.58
C ALA A 203 -7.95 6.84 -0.04
N LEU A 204 -8.37 7.78 -0.89
CA LEU A 204 -8.66 9.16 -0.47
C LEU A 204 -9.79 9.21 0.56
N VAL A 205 -10.88 8.47 0.35
CA VAL A 205 -11.98 8.39 1.32
C VAL A 205 -11.47 7.87 2.67
N ILE A 206 -10.66 6.82 2.66
CA ILE A 206 -10.09 6.26 3.89
C ILE A 206 -9.12 7.25 4.55
N ASN A 207 -8.22 7.88 3.79
CA ASN A 207 -7.28 8.88 4.31
C ASN A 207 -8.02 10.06 4.96
N VAL A 208 -9.11 10.55 4.37
CA VAL A 208 -9.96 11.59 4.98
C VAL A 208 -10.58 11.10 6.29
N VAL A 209 -11.11 9.87 6.33
CA VAL A 209 -11.66 9.25 7.55
C VAL A 209 -10.57 9.11 8.62
N VAL A 210 -9.38 8.62 8.27
CA VAL A 210 -8.24 8.48 9.19
C VAL A 210 -7.82 9.84 9.73
N MET A 211 -7.68 10.86 8.88
CA MET A 211 -7.34 12.22 9.32
C MET A 211 -8.39 12.79 10.29
N TYR A 212 -9.68 12.59 9.99
CA TYR A 212 -10.75 12.99 10.90
C TYR A 212 -10.67 12.25 12.24
N LEU A 213 -10.47 10.92 12.22
CA LEU A 213 -10.37 10.10 13.42
C LEU A 213 -9.19 10.53 14.30
N VAL A 214 -8.00 10.76 13.70
CA VAL A 214 -6.81 11.27 14.39
C VAL A 214 -7.08 12.64 15.03
N TYR A 215 -7.82 13.52 14.35
CA TYR A 215 -8.14 14.85 14.88
C TYR A 215 -9.23 14.84 15.95
N SER A 216 -10.19 13.93 15.88
CA SER A 216 -11.36 13.94 16.74
C SER A 216 -11.11 13.57 18.21
N HIS A 217 -9.93 13.02 18.56
CA HIS A 217 -9.51 12.59 19.92
C HIS A 217 -10.48 11.63 20.68
N GLU A 218 -11.70 11.38 20.19
CA GLU A 218 -12.79 10.71 20.92
C GLU A 218 -13.11 9.28 20.44
N TYR A 219 -12.38 8.70 19.47
CA TYR A 219 -12.67 7.33 19.01
C TYR A 219 -11.53 6.33 19.21
N ALA A 220 -11.96 5.15 19.65
CA ALA A 220 -11.18 3.97 20.03
C ALA A 220 -10.21 3.53 18.94
N VAL A 221 -9.00 3.19 19.35
CA VAL A 221 -7.89 2.58 18.58
C VAL A 221 -8.37 1.57 17.52
N ASN A 222 -9.44 0.81 17.81
CA ASN A 222 -10.08 -0.13 16.89
C ASN A 222 -10.57 0.48 15.56
N GLY A 223 -11.09 1.71 15.56
CA GLY A 223 -11.58 2.38 14.35
C GLY A 223 -10.45 2.74 13.38
N LEU A 224 -9.32 3.21 13.91
CA LEU A 224 -8.11 3.50 13.14
C LEU A 224 -7.51 2.22 12.55
N ILE A 225 -7.40 1.16 13.37
CA ILE A 225 -6.92 -0.15 12.94
C ILE A 225 -7.77 -0.70 11.80
N LEU A 226 -9.11 -0.60 11.89
CA LEU A 226 -10.01 -1.05 10.84
C LEU A 226 -9.87 -0.23 9.56
N ALA A 227 -9.77 1.10 9.66
CA ALA A 227 -9.59 1.97 8.52
C ALA A 227 -8.30 1.63 7.76
N TRP A 228 -7.18 1.49 8.47
CA TRP A 228 -5.91 1.05 7.88
C TRP A 228 -5.99 -0.36 7.30
N GLY A 229 -6.61 -1.31 8.00
CA GLY A 229 -6.80 -2.67 7.49
C GLY A 229 -7.59 -2.72 6.18
N PHE A 230 -8.64 -1.90 6.05
CA PHE A 230 -9.40 -1.80 4.78
C PHE A 230 -8.57 -1.16 3.67
N GLN A 231 -7.77 -0.15 3.98
CA GLN A 231 -6.85 0.48 3.02
C GLN A 231 -5.83 -0.54 2.51
N ASP A 232 -5.19 -1.26 3.42
CA ASP A 232 -4.22 -2.30 3.13
C ASP A 232 -4.84 -3.43 2.28
N TYR A 233 -6.08 -3.80 2.57
CA TYR A 233 -6.82 -4.78 1.76
C TYR A 233 -7.08 -4.29 0.33
N ILE A 234 -7.43 -3.01 0.15
CA ILE A 234 -7.63 -2.42 -1.18
C ILE A 234 -6.32 -2.46 -1.98
N TYR A 235 -5.18 -2.23 -1.33
CA TYR A 235 -3.87 -2.28 -1.95
C TYR A 235 -3.45 -3.72 -2.29
N ALA A 236 -3.56 -4.66 -1.35
CA ALA A 236 -3.17 -6.06 -1.57
C ALA A 236 -4.10 -6.80 -2.55
N GLY A 237 -5.41 -6.62 -2.39
CA GLY A 237 -6.44 -7.33 -3.15
C GLY A 237 -6.40 -7.01 -4.65
N LYS A 238 -6.24 -5.73 -5.01
CA LYS A 238 -6.22 -5.32 -6.42
C LYS A 238 -4.93 -5.73 -7.13
N GLU A 239 -3.80 -5.75 -6.45
CA GLU A 239 -2.53 -6.07 -7.10
C GLU A 239 -2.33 -7.56 -7.38
N THR A 240 -3.00 -8.43 -6.63
CA THR A 240 -3.06 -9.87 -6.95
C THR A 240 -3.74 -10.12 -8.31
N VAL A 241 -4.76 -9.32 -8.64
CA VAL A 241 -5.47 -9.38 -9.93
C VAL A 241 -4.60 -8.83 -11.07
N VAL A 242 -3.86 -7.75 -10.81
CA VAL A 242 -2.92 -7.16 -11.78
C VAL A 242 -1.81 -8.15 -12.09
N ALA A 243 -1.18 -8.74 -11.05
CA ALA A 243 -0.18 -9.78 -11.22
C ALA A 243 -0.71 -10.87 -12.15
N ALA A 244 -1.92 -11.40 -11.91
CA ALA A 244 -2.52 -12.42 -12.77
C ALA A 244 -2.67 -11.99 -14.25
N GLN A 245 -2.97 -10.70 -14.52
CA GLN A 245 -3.20 -10.16 -15.87
C GLN A 245 -1.89 -9.84 -16.63
N THR A 246 -0.88 -9.23 -16.00
CA THR A 246 0.39 -8.89 -16.67
C THR A 246 1.14 -10.12 -17.19
N GLY A 247 0.94 -11.28 -16.56
CA GLY A 247 1.55 -12.55 -16.97
C GLY A 247 0.99 -13.17 -18.26
N ARG A 248 -0.20 -12.78 -18.71
CA ARG A 248 -0.71 -13.23 -20.03
C ARG A 248 -0.13 -12.43 -21.19
N GLN A 249 0.33 -11.20 -20.95
CA GLN A 249 0.67 -10.27 -22.03
C GLN A 249 2.16 -10.03 -22.24
N SER A 250 3.05 -10.30 -21.27
CA SER A 250 4.50 -10.39 -21.59
C SER A 250 4.79 -11.50 -22.61
N MET A 251 3.97 -12.56 -22.63
CA MET A 251 3.99 -13.60 -23.68
C MET A 251 3.34 -13.18 -25.00
N GLY A 252 2.42 -12.21 -24.98
CA GLY A 252 1.74 -11.72 -26.20
C GLY A 252 2.53 -10.64 -26.95
N VAL A 253 3.19 -9.73 -26.22
CA VAL A 253 3.93 -8.60 -26.83
C VAL A 253 5.26 -9.06 -27.44
N MET A 254 5.88 -10.16 -26.96
CA MET A 254 7.05 -10.76 -27.62
C MET A 254 6.71 -11.61 -28.86
N SER A 255 5.45 -12.01 -29.04
CA SER A 255 5.01 -12.80 -30.20
C SER A 255 4.62 -11.94 -31.42
N GLY A 256 4.59 -10.61 -31.27
CA GLY A 256 4.20 -9.66 -32.35
C GLY A 256 5.38 -9.00 -33.07
N ARG A 257 6.61 -9.46 -32.83
CA ARG A 257 7.81 -9.06 -33.58
C ARG A 257 8.42 -10.30 -34.25
N SER A 258 7.77 -10.77 -35.30
CA SER A 258 8.37 -11.61 -36.34
C SER A 258 7.76 -11.22 -37.67
#